data_AF-A0A950RH23-F1
#
_entry.id   AF-A0A950RH23-F1
#
_cell.length_a   1.000
_cell.length_b   1.000
_cell.length_c   1.000
_cell.angle_alpha   90.00
_cell.angle_beta   90.00
_cell.angle_gamma   90.00
#
_symmetry.space_group_name_H-M   'P 1'
#
loop_
_entity.id
_entity.type
_entity.pdbx_description
1 polymer ?
#
loop_
_entity_poly.entity_id
_entity_poly.type
_entity_poly.pdbx_seq_one_letter_code
_entity_poly.pdbx_strand_id
1 'polypeptide(L)'
;MFLPRKGRWLAWGLLLGFLVVTENRAAGGDARREFPLKYRLTVNDAEEVGLGGQFLPLSDGKDPLAGKVSLREEPHYKSPKPLYATFRLGTGKDPYTLVLDSSAGQDHGYDLLYLDANRDGRITPGEQLSPTPGARANSFGPIKLQVENGPDRSPQWFLFQLSEYQISEGKTSVQLALVNAGYYQGLVTFGDRKLLLAVADTDGNGLYNDLLGTPSRGGDRLLIDRNGDGKLDGGYQSEEAQPLGRYVLVDDRYWQLDVAPDGSSVAVQPLDKPLGTLRADVPDPTLILRSDEGALRVRVRDGTVRVPAGKYRLVTGNYRLSDRTGQQWFFTTYCRDNTGPLVEVPPEGEARLPMGPPWIPRVEVVTAAGSDLTLGLTLRGAGGEVYNGVQKVNGEWPPVPRVRILGPDGGELAVLDFHYG
;
A
#
# COMPACT_ATOMS: atom_id res chain seq x y z
N MET A 1 -47.97 -13.41 -64.32
CA MET A 1 -48.48 -14.45 -63.40
C MET A 1 -47.40 -14.70 -62.35
N PHE A 2 -47.81 -14.80 -61.08
CA PHE A 2 -47.03 -14.77 -59.82
C PHE A 2 -46.73 -13.40 -59.18
N LEU A 3 -47.39 -13.23 -58.03
CA LEU A 3 -47.46 -12.09 -57.11
C LEU A 3 -46.25 -12.03 -56.15
N PRO A 4 -45.94 -10.85 -55.57
CA PRO A 4 -44.99 -10.73 -54.47
C PRO A 4 -45.64 -10.98 -53.10
N ARG A 5 -44.88 -11.62 -52.20
CA ARG A 5 -45.24 -11.87 -50.79
C ARG A 5 -45.16 -10.58 -49.97
N LYS A 6 -46.23 -10.30 -49.21
CA LYS A 6 -46.35 -9.23 -48.21
C LYS A 6 -45.53 -9.57 -46.96
N GLY A 7 -44.56 -8.71 -46.62
CA GLY A 7 -43.92 -8.68 -45.30
C GLY A 7 -44.70 -7.78 -44.35
N ARG A 8 -45.11 -8.31 -43.19
CA ARG A 8 -45.78 -7.57 -42.10
C ARG A 8 -44.71 -6.83 -41.30
N TRP A 9 -44.84 -5.51 -41.19
CA TRP A 9 -44.10 -4.69 -40.23
C TRP A 9 -44.88 -4.66 -38.92
N LEU A 10 -44.27 -5.13 -37.82
CA LEU A 10 -44.76 -4.88 -36.46
C LEU A 10 -44.10 -3.59 -35.96
N ALA A 11 -44.89 -2.54 -35.78
CA ALA A 11 -44.48 -1.32 -35.11
C ALA A 11 -44.59 -1.53 -33.58
N TRP A 12 -43.44 -1.49 -32.89
CA TRP A 12 -43.39 -1.33 -31.45
C TRP A 12 -43.45 0.17 -31.12
N GLY A 13 -44.55 0.60 -30.50
CA GLY A 13 -44.68 1.94 -29.96
C GLY A 13 -43.83 2.09 -28.70
N LEU A 14 -42.77 2.90 -28.78
CA LEU A 14 -41.98 3.33 -27.63
C LEU A 14 -42.73 4.49 -26.94
N LEU A 15 -43.26 4.23 -25.75
CA LEU A 15 -43.71 5.26 -24.82
C LEU A 15 -42.47 5.89 -24.17
N LEU A 16 -42.04 7.05 -24.68
CA LEU A 16 -41.07 7.92 -24.02
C LEU A 16 -41.79 8.73 -22.92
N GLY A 17 -41.72 8.22 -21.68
CA GLY A 17 -42.02 9.02 -20.50
C GLY A 17 -40.83 9.94 -20.19
N PHE A 18 -40.99 11.24 -20.41
CA PHE A 18 -40.04 12.24 -19.90
C PHE A 18 -40.23 12.38 -18.39
N LEU A 19 -39.34 11.78 -17.61
CA LEU A 19 -39.17 12.12 -16.20
C LEU A 19 -38.38 13.45 -16.15
N VAL A 20 -39.08 14.56 -15.97
CA VAL A 20 -38.45 15.83 -15.62
C VAL A 20 -38.03 15.74 -14.16
N VAL A 21 -36.77 15.39 -13.93
CA VAL A 21 -36.13 15.55 -12.62
C VAL A 21 -35.81 17.04 -12.47
N THR A 22 -36.60 17.75 -11.68
CA THR A 22 -36.26 19.10 -11.26
C THR A 22 -35.11 19.03 -10.26
N GLU A 23 -33.89 19.35 -10.71
CA GLU A 23 -32.74 19.55 -9.83
C GLU A 23 -33.01 20.78 -8.95
N ASN A 24 -33.37 20.53 -7.70
CA ASN A 24 -33.28 21.52 -6.64
C ASN A 24 -31.79 21.79 -6.37
N ARG A 25 -31.20 22.77 -7.06
CA ARG A 25 -29.97 23.45 -6.61
C ARG A 25 -30.30 24.32 -5.41
N ALA A 26 -30.51 23.68 -4.26
CA ALA A 26 -30.43 24.37 -2.99
C ALA A 26 -28.94 24.58 -2.69
N ALA A 27 -28.53 25.84 -2.56
CA ALA A 27 -27.24 26.27 -2.04
C ALA A 27 -27.11 25.97 -0.53
N GLY A 28 -27.36 24.73 -0.14
CA GLY A 28 -27.04 24.23 1.19
C GLY A 28 -25.56 23.89 1.20
N GLY A 29 -24.80 24.48 2.14
CA GLY A 29 -23.41 24.12 2.35
C GLY A 29 -23.26 22.60 2.36
N ASP A 30 -22.29 22.08 1.60
CA ASP A 30 -22.03 20.65 1.43
C ASP A 30 -21.81 20.01 2.81
N ALA A 31 -22.89 19.58 3.44
CA ALA A 31 -22.86 18.90 4.72
C ALA A 31 -22.10 17.60 4.58
N ARG A 32 -21.55 17.11 5.69
CA ARG A 32 -20.94 15.78 5.77
C ARG A 32 -21.92 14.73 5.26
N ARG A 33 -21.49 13.93 4.29
CA ARG A 33 -22.29 12.85 3.69
C ARG A 33 -21.56 11.53 3.87
N GLU A 34 -22.29 10.50 4.24
CA GLU A 34 -21.77 9.15 4.38
C GLU A 34 -22.16 8.31 3.16
N PHE A 35 -21.20 7.53 2.66
CA PHE A 35 -21.36 6.68 1.50
C PHE A 35 -21.05 5.24 1.90
N PRO A 36 -21.98 4.29 1.71
CA PRO A 36 -21.71 2.89 1.96
C PRO A 36 -20.76 2.34 0.90
N LEU A 37 -19.78 1.57 1.36
CA LEU A 37 -18.88 0.79 0.53
C LEU A 37 -19.27 -0.69 0.61
N LYS A 38 -18.88 -1.46 -0.40
CA LYS A 38 -19.15 -2.89 -0.49
C LYS A 38 -17.86 -3.67 -0.50
N TYR A 39 -17.78 -4.69 0.35
CA TYR A 39 -16.66 -5.62 0.35
C TYR A 39 -16.59 -6.39 -0.97
N ARG A 40 -15.39 -6.52 -1.50
CA ARG A 40 -15.07 -7.34 -2.66
C ARG A 40 -13.86 -8.19 -2.35
N LEU A 41 -13.99 -9.48 -2.62
CA LEU A 41 -12.84 -10.36 -2.73
C LEU A 41 -12.07 -9.97 -3.99
N THR A 42 -10.75 -9.88 -3.87
CA THR A 42 -9.90 -9.65 -5.03
C THR A 42 -9.81 -10.91 -5.88
N VAL A 43 -9.63 -10.73 -7.18
CA VAL A 43 -9.33 -11.82 -8.12
C VAL A 43 -7.83 -11.85 -8.44
N ASN A 44 -7.14 -10.71 -8.24
CA ASN A 44 -5.69 -10.57 -8.39
C ASN A 44 -5.15 -9.48 -7.45
N ASP A 45 -4.69 -9.90 -6.27
CA ASP A 45 -4.26 -9.05 -5.15
C ASP A 45 -3.23 -7.98 -5.56
N ALA A 46 -2.31 -8.37 -6.45
CA ALA A 46 -1.18 -7.54 -6.86
C ALA A 46 -1.55 -6.48 -7.91
N GLU A 47 -2.57 -6.74 -8.73
CA GLU A 47 -2.94 -5.86 -9.85
C GLU A 47 -4.07 -4.90 -9.51
N GLU A 48 -5.02 -5.28 -8.64
CA GLU A 48 -6.22 -4.48 -8.41
C GLU A 48 -5.99 -3.33 -7.42
N VAL A 49 -5.50 -3.63 -6.22
CA VAL A 49 -5.38 -2.63 -5.13
C VAL A 49 -4.03 -2.67 -4.42
N GLY A 50 -3.17 -3.65 -4.73
CA GLY A 50 -1.89 -3.87 -4.09
C GLY A 50 -2.05 -4.10 -2.58
N LEU A 51 -2.60 -5.27 -2.24
CA LEU A 51 -2.82 -5.68 -0.85
C LEU A 51 -1.47 -5.92 -0.17
N GLY A 52 -1.29 -5.29 0.99
CA GLY A 52 -0.20 -5.59 1.90
C GLY A 52 -0.66 -6.57 2.98
N GLY A 53 0.13 -6.71 4.04
CA GLY A 53 -0.23 -7.53 5.18
C GLY A 53 0.79 -7.48 6.30
N GLN A 54 0.51 -8.21 7.37
CA GLN A 54 1.42 -8.37 8.50
C GLN A 54 2.22 -9.66 8.36
N PHE A 55 3.54 -9.56 8.57
CA PHE A 55 4.39 -10.75 8.72
C PHE A 55 4.19 -11.35 10.09
N LEU A 56 3.92 -12.66 10.12
CA LEU A 56 3.68 -13.40 11.35
C LEU A 56 5.01 -14.00 11.83
N PRO A 57 5.46 -13.69 13.05
CA PRO A 57 6.67 -14.31 13.60
C PRO A 57 6.39 -15.78 13.87
N LEU A 58 7.11 -16.63 13.15
CA LEU A 58 7.06 -18.09 13.29
C LEU A 58 8.06 -18.56 14.35
N SER A 59 7.68 -19.61 15.09
CA SER A 59 8.51 -20.26 16.10
C SER A 59 8.34 -21.77 16.04
N ASP A 60 9.43 -22.51 16.18
CA ASP A 60 9.44 -23.99 16.28
C ASP A 60 9.03 -24.50 17.68
N GLY A 61 8.70 -23.58 18.60
CA GLY A 61 8.08 -23.85 19.89
C GLY A 61 6.85 -22.99 20.16
N LYS A 62 6.08 -23.35 21.20
CA LYS A 62 4.82 -22.69 21.62
C LYS A 62 4.99 -21.29 22.25
N ASP A 63 6.16 -20.69 22.14
CA ASP A 63 6.46 -19.34 22.64
C ASP A 63 6.91 -18.43 21.48
N PRO A 64 6.02 -18.12 20.51
CA PRO A 64 6.37 -17.22 19.43
C PRO A 64 6.58 -15.80 19.97
N LEU A 65 7.42 -15.04 19.28
CA LEU A 65 7.80 -13.66 19.65
C LEU A 65 6.61 -12.70 19.83
N ALA A 66 5.44 -13.03 19.26
CA ALA A 66 4.20 -12.23 19.34
C ALA A 66 3.26 -12.60 20.52
N GLY A 67 3.60 -13.62 21.33
CA GLY A 67 2.84 -13.98 22.52
C GLY A 67 2.72 -15.48 22.75
N LYS A 68 2.49 -15.88 24.00
CA LYS A 68 2.42 -17.29 24.38
C LYS A 68 1.22 -18.00 23.73
N VAL A 69 1.50 -19.06 22.98
CA VAL A 69 0.45 -19.96 22.45
C VAL A 69 -0.23 -20.66 23.62
N SER A 70 -1.56 -20.54 23.70
CA SER A 70 -2.37 -21.13 24.77
C SER A 70 -3.37 -22.14 24.21
N LEU A 71 -2.86 -23.15 23.50
CA LEU A 71 -3.67 -24.28 23.03
C LEU A 71 -3.90 -25.28 24.17
N ARG A 72 -5.17 -25.63 24.37
CA ARG A 72 -5.67 -26.67 25.27
C ARG A 72 -5.73 -28.03 24.58
N GLU A 73 -5.95 -28.04 23.27
CA GLU A 73 -6.06 -29.23 22.44
C GLU A 73 -5.45 -28.96 21.07
N GLU A 74 -4.64 -29.89 20.57
CA GLU A 74 -4.00 -29.81 19.26
C GLU A 74 -3.92 -31.21 18.63
N PRO A 75 -3.94 -31.33 17.29
CA PRO A 75 -3.76 -32.60 16.64
C PRO A 75 -2.30 -33.07 16.75
N HIS A 76 -2.06 -34.36 16.46
CA HIS A 76 -0.70 -34.84 16.25
C HIS A 76 -0.17 -34.32 14.91
N TYR A 77 0.78 -33.38 14.97
CA TYR A 77 1.49 -32.88 13.80
C TYR A 77 2.44 -33.94 13.25
N LYS A 78 2.62 -33.93 11.93
CA LYS A 78 3.48 -34.88 11.22
C LYS A 78 4.93 -34.40 11.19
N SER A 79 5.14 -33.10 11.02
CA SER A 79 6.46 -32.49 11.04
C SER A 79 7.09 -32.67 12.42
N PRO A 80 8.39 -33.01 12.50
CA PRO A 80 9.12 -32.96 13.76
C PRO A 80 9.35 -31.51 14.26
N LYS A 81 9.09 -30.49 13.43
CA LYS A 81 9.23 -29.06 13.76
C LYS A 81 8.04 -28.26 13.22
N PRO A 82 6.82 -28.44 13.77
CA PRO A 82 5.69 -27.59 13.41
C PRO A 82 6.00 -26.13 13.79
N LEU A 83 5.57 -25.18 12.96
CA LEU A 83 5.80 -23.75 13.23
C LEU A 83 4.54 -23.09 13.74
N TYR A 84 4.63 -22.47 14.89
CA TYR A 84 3.54 -21.75 15.53
C TYR A 84 3.62 -20.25 15.24
N ALA A 85 2.46 -19.63 15.07
CA ALA A 85 2.32 -18.17 15.09
C ALA A 85 1.03 -17.74 15.79
N THR A 86 1.05 -16.51 16.29
CA THR A 86 -0.12 -15.82 16.80
C THR A 86 -0.26 -14.47 16.12
N PHE A 87 -1.50 -14.04 15.87
CA PHE A 87 -1.78 -12.73 15.28
C PHE A 87 -3.05 -12.12 15.87
N ARG A 88 -3.21 -10.82 15.67
CA ARG A 88 -4.35 -10.04 16.19
C ARG A 88 -5.04 -9.35 15.04
N LEU A 89 -6.35 -9.22 15.16
CA LEU A 89 -7.19 -8.50 14.22
C LEU A 89 -8.00 -7.44 14.96
N GLY A 90 -8.01 -6.24 14.40
CA GLY A 90 -8.65 -5.07 14.94
C GLY A 90 -8.14 -4.69 16.33
N THR A 91 -9.07 -4.20 17.14
CA THR A 91 -8.84 -3.77 18.53
C THR A 91 -8.81 -4.92 19.54
N GLY A 92 -8.89 -6.17 19.07
CA GLY A 92 -9.07 -7.34 19.91
C GLY A 92 -7.85 -7.73 20.75
N LYS A 93 -8.12 -8.16 21.99
CA LYS A 93 -7.07 -8.56 22.94
C LYS A 93 -6.71 -10.05 22.90
N ASP A 94 -7.56 -10.88 22.32
CA ASP A 94 -7.30 -12.31 22.25
C ASP A 94 -6.75 -12.65 20.86
N PRO A 95 -5.53 -13.20 20.77
CA PRO A 95 -4.92 -13.53 19.49
C PRO A 95 -5.57 -14.76 18.88
N TYR A 96 -5.49 -14.85 17.56
CA TYR A 96 -5.64 -16.10 16.81
C TYR A 96 -4.35 -16.91 16.94
N THR A 97 -4.48 -18.24 16.96
CA THR A 97 -3.34 -19.17 16.95
C THR A 97 -3.39 -20.01 15.69
N LEU A 98 -2.25 -20.16 15.02
CA LEU A 98 -2.10 -21.07 13.90
C LEU A 98 -0.85 -21.95 14.04
N VAL A 99 -0.85 -23.07 13.33
CA VAL A 99 0.29 -23.99 13.23
C VAL A 99 0.49 -24.40 11.77
N LEU A 100 1.71 -24.26 11.27
CA LEU A 100 2.16 -24.83 10.01
C LEU A 100 2.74 -26.23 10.23
N ASP A 101 2.36 -27.16 9.37
CA ASP A 101 2.82 -28.55 9.41
C ASP A 101 3.23 -29.01 7.99
N SER A 102 3.99 -30.11 7.93
CA SER A 102 4.40 -30.76 6.69
C SER A 102 3.67 -32.09 6.55
N SER A 103 2.88 -32.23 5.49
CA SER A 103 2.12 -33.46 5.21
C SER A 103 3.01 -34.69 4.98
N ALA A 104 4.26 -34.45 4.58
CA ALA A 104 5.33 -35.43 4.39
C ALA A 104 6.14 -35.74 5.66
N GLY A 105 5.90 -35.02 6.76
CA GLY A 105 6.62 -35.19 8.02
C GLY A 105 8.06 -34.67 7.98
N GLN A 106 8.35 -33.69 7.13
CA GLN A 106 9.66 -33.04 7.02
C GLN A 106 9.71 -31.78 7.90
N ASP A 107 10.91 -31.25 8.14
CA ASP A 107 11.12 -29.97 8.86
C ASP A 107 11.16 -28.75 7.92
N HIS A 108 10.61 -28.91 6.72
CA HIS A 108 10.48 -27.94 5.64
C HIS A 108 9.33 -28.36 4.71
N GLY A 109 9.02 -27.56 3.69
CA GLY A 109 7.94 -27.86 2.75
C GLY A 109 6.60 -27.90 3.47
N TYR A 110 6.31 -26.86 4.27
CA TYR A 110 5.08 -26.73 5.01
C TYR A 110 3.92 -26.52 4.03
N ASP A 111 2.98 -27.47 4.04
CA ASP A 111 1.85 -27.54 3.10
C ASP A 111 0.52 -27.81 3.82
N LEU A 112 0.50 -27.67 5.14
CA LEU A 112 -0.69 -27.72 5.97
C LEU A 112 -0.70 -26.52 6.92
N LEU A 113 -1.85 -25.87 7.04
CA LEU A 113 -2.10 -24.82 8.03
C LEU A 113 -3.30 -25.21 8.90
N TYR A 114 -3.10 -25.23 10.20
CA TYR A 114 -4.14 -25.40 11.20
C TYR A 114 -4.44 -24.06 11.89
N LEU A 115 -5.71 -23.71 12.08
CA LEU A 115 -6.10 -22.41 12.62
C LEU A 115 -7.19 -22.54 13.69
N ASP A 116 -6.93 -22.01 14.88
CA ASP A 116 -7.94 -21.77 15.91
C ASP A 116 -8.75 -20.52 15.54
N ALA A 117 -9.71 -20.68 14.62
CA ALA A 117 -10.48 -19.57 14.06
C ALA A 117 -11.56 -19.01 15.00
N ASN A 118 -11.92 -19.75 16.06
CA ASN A 118 -12.91 -19.32 17.05
C ASN A 118 -12.28 -18.83 18.37
N ARG A 119 -10.96 -19.00 18.54
CA ARG A 119 -10.15 -18.63 19.71
C ARG A 119 -10.56 -19.38 20.98
N ASP A 120 -11.00 -20.63 20.86
CA ASP A 120 -11.37 -21.45 22.01
C ASP A 120 -10.18 -22.24 22.60
N GLY A 121 -9.01 -22.11 21.98
CA GLY A 121 -7.78 -22.78 22.36
C GLY A 121 -7.73 -24.24 21.88
N ARG A 122 -8.57 -24.63 20.92
CA ARG A 122 -8.57 -25.98 20.36
C ARG A 122 -8.34 -25.92 18.87
N ILE A 123 -7.47 -26.81 18.41
CA ILE A 123 -7.28 -27.08 17.00
C ILE A 123 -7.55 -28.56 16.81
N THR A 124 -8.42 -28.88 15.85
CA THR A 124 -8.79 -30.25 15.49
C THR A 124 -8.23 -30.61 14.11
N PRO A 125 -8.04 -31.91 13.80
CA PRO A 125 -7.58 -32.33 12.47
C PRO A 125 -8.47 -31.85 11.30
N GLY A 126 -9.76 -31.60 11.57
CA GLY A 126 -10.71 -31.12 10.55
C GLY A 126 -10.55 -29.65 10.17
N GLU A 127 -9.78 -28.88 10.95
CA GLU A 127 -9.53 -27.45 10.73
C GLU A 127 -8.22 -27.21 9.94
N GLN A 128 -7.72 -28.25 9.28
CA GLN A 128 -6.57 -28.16 8.40
C GLN A 128 -6.93 -27.53 7.06
N LEU A 129 -6.00 -26.75 6.52
CA LEU A 129 -6.09 -26.12 5.22
C LEU A 129 -4.91 -26.53 4.37
N SER A 130 -5.21 -26.88 3.13
CA SER A 130 -4.22 -27.10 2.09
C SER A 130 -3.98 -25.81 1.30
N PRO A 131 -2.74 -25.57 0.84
CA PRO A 131 -2.42 -24.37 0.09
C PRO A 131 -2.94 -24.50 -1.34
N THR A 132 -3.23 -23.34 -1.93
CA THR A 132 -3.24 -23.17 -3.38
C THR A 132 -1.85 -22.70 -3.81
N PRO A 133 -1.15 -23.42 -4.69
CA PRO A 133 0.16 -22.99 -5.19
C PRO A 133 0.06 -21.67 -5.94
N GLY A 134 0.96 -20.74 -5.64
CA GLY A 134 1.12 -19.48 -6.36
C GLY A 134 2.52 -19.34 -6.97
N ALA A 135 2.70 -18.36 -7.85
CA ALA A 135 3.97 -18.15 -8.54
C ALA A 135 5.14 -17.74 -7.61
N ARG A 136 4.83 -17.15 -6.44
CA ARG A 136 5.83 -16.64 -5.48
C ARG A 136 5.65 -17.18 -4.06
N ALA A 137 4.45 -17.61 -3.72
CA ALA A 137 4.07 -18.08 -2.39
C ALA A 137 2.91 -19.08 -2.53
N ASN A 138 2.83 -19.99 -1.56
CA ASN A 138 1.66 -20.83 -1.36
C ASN A 138 0.63 -20.03 -0.56
N SER A 139 -0.65 -20.10 -0.92
CA SER A 139 -1.72 -19.36 -0.25
C SER A 139 -2.70 -20.31 0.44
N PHE A 140 -2.96 -20.10 1.73
CA PHE A 140 -4.03 -20.79 2.45
C PHE A 140 -5.23 -19.85 2.62
N GLY A 141 -6.43 -20.34 2.30
CA GLY A 141 -7.68 -19.58 2.35
C GLY A 141 -8.28 -19.27 0.98
N PRO A 142 -9.19 -18.28 0.88
CA PRO A 142 -9.51 -17.29 1.91
C PRO A 142 -10.30 -17.88 3.08
N ILE A 143 -10.05 -17.39 4.30
CA ILE A 143 -10.74 -17.80 5.53
C ILE A 143 -11.49 -16.61 6.11
N LYS A 144 -12.73 -16.84 6.56
CA LYS A 144 -13.53 -15.82 7.23
C LYS A 144 -13.15 -15.73 8.71
N LEU A 145 -12.61 -14.59 9.15
CA LEU A 145 -12.24 -14.29 10.54
C LEU A 145 -13.05 -13.12 11.08
N GLN A 146 -13.19 -13.04 12.40
CA GLN A 146 -13.91 -11.95 13.07
C GLN A 146 -12.92 -10.85 13.43
N VAL A 147 -13.16 -9.63 12.94
CA VAL A 147 -12.36 -8.46 13.29
C VAL A 147 -13.11 -7.67 14.37
N GLU A 148 -12.41 -7.30 15.45
CA GLU A 148 -12.99 -6.50 16.53
C GLU A 148 -12.81 -5.00 16.26
N ASN A 149 -13.92 -4.29 16.04
CA ASN A 149 -13.95 -2.89 15.62
C ASN A 149 -14.54 -2.03 16.74
N GLY A 150 -13.88 -2.01 17.90
CA GLY A 150 -14.44 -1.44 19.13
C GLY A 150 -15.51 -2.35 19.74
N PRO A 151 -16.76 -1.90 19.94
CA PRO A 151 -17.82 -2.74 20.48
C PRO A 151 -18.36 -3.76 19.46
N ASP A 152 -18.13 -3.52 18.16
CA ASP A 152 -18.69 -4.33 17.07
C ASP A 152 -17.71 -5.38 16.57
N ARG A 153 -18.26 -6.38 15.86
CA ARG A 153 -17.48 -7.44 15.19
C ARG A 153 -17.92 -7.55 13.74
N SER A 154 -16.97 -7.47 12.83
CA SER A 154 -17.22 -7.58 11.39
C SER A 154 -16.47 -8.78 10.84
N PRO A 155 -17.14 -9.70 10.13
CA PRO A 155 -16.44 -10.82 9.54
C PRO A 155 -15.77 -10.39 8.23
N GLN A 156 -14.48 -10.69 8.09
CA GLN A 156 -13.69 -10.37 6.91
C GLN A 156 -12.94 -11.61 6.42
N TRP A 157 -12.40 -11.57 5.21
CA TRP A 157 -11.72 -12.71 4.60
C TRP A 157 -10.22 -12.45 4.53
N PHE A 158 -9.43 -13.42 4.93
CA PHE A 158 -7.97 -13.32 4.94
C PHE A 158 -7.32 -14.48 4.21
N LEU A 159 -6.14 -14.22 3.64
CA LEU A 159 -5.25 -15.23 3.08
C LEU A 159 -3.97 -15.29 3.92
N PHE A 160 -3.41 -16.49 4.02
CA PHE A 160 -2.08 -16.70 4.59
C PHE A 160 -1.13 -17.05 3.46
N GLN A 161 -0.17 -16.18 3.18
CA GLN A 161 0.81 -16.35 2.11
C GLN A 161 2.13 -16.85 2.71
N LEU A 162 2.50 -18.08 2.36
CA LEU A 162 3.70 -18.76 2.81
C LEU A 162 4.76 -18.74 1.71
N SER A 163 5.92 -18.18 2.03
CA SER A 163 7.11 -18.21 1.19
C SER A 163 8.23 -18.97 1.91
N GLU A 164 8.79 -19.96 1.22
CA GLU A 164 10.01 -20.65 1.63
C GLU A 164 11.12 -20.31 0.65
N TYR A 165 12.27 -19.87 1.16
CA TYR A 165 13.43 -19.59 0.33
C TYR A 165 14.71 -20.13 0.97
N GLN A 166 15.59 -20.63 0.13
CA GLN A 166 16.92 -21.06 0.55
C GLN A 166 17.76 -19.81 0.88
N ILE A 167 18.27 -19.74 2.09
CA ILE A 167 19.30 -18.78 2.48
C ILE A 167 20.69 -19.46 2.39
N SER A 168 21.76 -18.67 2.57
CA SER A 168 23.13 -19.20 2.55
C SER A 168 23.30 -20.39 3.51
N GLU A 169 24.22 -21.30 3.18
CA GLU A 169 24.55 -22.48 3.99
C GLU A 169 23.47 -23.59 4.04
N GLY A 170 22.57 -23.64 3.04
CA GLY A 170 21.56 -24.71 2.93
C GLY A 170 20.47 -24.65 4.00
N LYS A 171 20.32 -23.49 4.65
CA LYS A 171 19.22 -23.23 5.58
C LYS A 171 18.02 -22.73 4.77
N THR A 172 16.82 -23.13 5.17
CA THR A 172 15.56 -22.60 4.62
C THR A 172 15.03 -21.51 5.55
N SER A 173 14.65 -20.36 5.00
CA SER A 173 13.88 -19.35 5.70
C SER A 173 12.41 -19.50 5.32
N VAL A 174 11.55 -19.46 6.33
CA VAL A 174 10.09 -19.56 6.18
C VAL A 174 9.48 -18.23 6.60
N GLN A 175 8.65 -17.65 5.74
CA GLN A 175 7.91 -16.43 6.02
C GLN A 175 6.43 -16.66 5.78
N LEU A 176 5.61 -16.25 6.75
CA LEU A 176 4.16 -16.26 6.64
C LEU A 176 3.66 -14.82 6.74
N ALA A 177 2.90 -14.39 5.74
CA ALA A 177 2.18 -13.12 5.77
C ALA A 177 0.67 -13.37 5.89
N LEU A 178 0.00 -12.58 6.73
CA LEU A 178 -1.45 -12.49 6.77
C LEU A 178 -1.87 -11.26 5.97
N VAL A 179 -2.65 -11.48 4.92
CA VAL A 179 -3.15 -10.43 4.04
C VAL A 179 -4.66 -10.44 4.05
N ASN A 180 -5.29 -9.27 3.98
CA ASN A 180 -6.71 -9.19 3.71
C ASN A 180 -6.98 -9.74 2.31
N ALA A 181 -8.03 -10.54 2.13
CA ALA A 181 -8.36 -11.16 0.84
C ALA A 181 -9.24 -10.26 -0.04
N GLY A 182 -9.48 -9.02 0.39
CA GLY A 182 -10.38 -8.12 -0.28
C GLY A 182 -10.23 -6.67 0.15
N TYR A 183 -11.13 -5.85 -0.36
CA TYR A 183 -11.17 -4.42 -0.13
C TYR A 183 -12.61 -3.91 -0.18
N TYR A 184 -12.86 -2.72 0.33
CA TYR A 184 -14.17 -2.07 0.24
C TYR A 184 -14.17 -1.06 -0.89
N GLN A 185 -15.24 -1.04 -1.70
CA GLN A 185 -15.38 -0.06 -2.76
C GLN A 185 -16.81 0.43 -2.95
N GLY A 186 -16.96 1.65 -3.46
CA GLY A 186 -18.25 2.28 -3.69
C GLY A 186 -18.14 3.55 -4.50
N LEU A 187 -19.29 4.07 -4.93
CA LEU A 187 -19.35 5.37 -5.58
C LEU A 187 -19.53 6.45 -4.53
N VAL A 188 -18.64 7.43 -4.53
CA VAL A 188 -18.56 8.50 -3.55
C VAL A 188 -18.71 9.84 -4.26
N THR A 189 -19.44 10.77 -3.65
CA THR A 189 -19.69 12.09 -4.23
C THR A 189 -18.85 13.16 -3.57
N PHE A 190 -18.06 13.87 -4.39
CA PHE A 190 -17.25 15.04 -4.04
C PHE A 190 -17.84 16.27 -4.74
N GLY A 191 -18.78 16.94 -4.10
CA GLY A 191 -19.54 18.03 -4.71
C GLY A 191 -20.42 17.51 -5.84
N ASP A 192 -20.19 17.98 -7.06
CA ASP A 192 -20.91 17.50 -8.26
C ASP A 192 -20.25 16.27 -8.92
N ARG A 193 -19.07 15.85 -8.44
CA ARG A 193 -18.33 14.70 -8.99
C ARG A 193 -18.73 13.43 -8.27
N LYS A 194 -19.00 12.36 -9.03
CA LYS A 194 -19.19 11.01 -8.51
C LYS A 194 -18.06 10.12 -9.00
N LEU A 195 -17.24 9.61 -8.09
CA LEU A 195 -16.05 8.82 -8.41
C LEU A 195 -16.13 7.43 -7.77
N LEU A 196 -15.51 6.44 -8.40
CA LEU A 196 -15.27 5.15 -7.77
C LEU A 196 -14.12 5.30 -6.77
N LEU A 197 -14.33 4.81 -5.55
CA LEU A 197 -13.36 4.84 -4.47
C LEU A 197 -13.21 3.44 -3.88
N ALA A 198 -12.00 3.08 -3.48
CA ALA A 198 -11.74 1.90 -2.67
C ALA A 198 -10.80 2.20 -1.48
N VAL A 199 -10.99 1.43 -0.42
CA VAL A 199 -10.08 1.36 0.73
C VAL A 199 -9.63 -0.07 0.93
N ALA A 200 -8.34 -0.25 1.18
CA ALA A 200 -7.72 -1.55 1.36
C ALA A 200 -6.87 -1.57 2.63
N ASP A 201 -7.08 -2.60 3.43
CA ASP A 201 -6.24 -2.97 4.57
C ASP A 201 -4.90 -3.46 4.03
N THR A 202 -3.83 -2.71 4.28
CA THR A 202 -2.49 -3.09 3.79
C THR A 202 -1.47 -3.35 4.87
N ASP A 203 -1.82 -3.18 6.13
CA ASP A 203 -1.02 -3.68 7.25
C ASP A 203 -1.52 -5.06 7.75
N GLY A 204 -2.65 -5.54 7.23
CA GLY A 204 -3.22 -6.86 7.47
C GLY A 204 -3.90 -6.98 8.83
N ASN A 205 -4.22 -5.88 9.50
CA ASN A 205 -4.80 -5.90 10.84
C ASN A 205 -6.34 -6.02 10.82
N GLY A 206 -6.99 -5.92 9.67
CA GLY A 206 -8.45 -5.99 9.49
C GLY A 206 -9.20 -4.68 9.67
N LEU A 207 -8.52 -3.59 10.02
CA LEU A 207 -9.07 -2.24 10.01
C LEU A 207 -8.76 -1.56 8.68
N TYR A 208 -9.56 -0.55 8.33
CA TYR A 208 -9.45 0.20 7.06
C TYR A 208 -9.30 1.71 7.29
N ASN A 209 -8.99 2.12 8.51
CA ASN A 209 -8.84 3.51 8.91
C ASN A 209 -7.46 3.86 9.51
N ASP A 210 -6.47 3.00 9.31
CA ASP A 210 -5.10 3.23 9.73
C ASP A 210 -4.42 4.21 8.79
N LEU A 211 -4.25 5.44 9.29
CA LEU A 211 -3.55 6.49 8.56
C LEU A 211 -2.07 6.16 8.44
N LEU A 212 -1.42 6.67 7.39
CA LEU A 212 0.03 6.54 7.25
C LEU A 212 0.77 7.21 8.42
N GLY A 213 1.22 6.40 9.41
CA GLY A 213 1.96 6.87 10.58
C GLY A 213 3.47 6.97 10.33
N THR A 214 4.13 5.86 10.00
CA THR A 214 5.53 5.85 9.53
C THR A 214 5.65 5.03 8.26
N PRO A 215 6.59 5.36 7.35
CA PRO A 215 6.79 4.56 6.14
C PRO A 215 7.01 3.06 6.42
N SER A 216 7.68 2.71 7.52
CA SER A 216 7.90 1.31 7.93
C SER A 216 6.70 0.62 8.57
N ARG A 217 5.74 1.35 9.16
CA ARG A 217 4.56 0.74 9.80
C ARG A 217 3.38 0.57 8.85
N GLY A 218 3.57 0.89 7.56
CA GLY A 218 2.45 0.93 6.63
C GLY A 218 1.33 1.83 7.13
N GLY A 219 0.16 1.59 6.57
CA GLY A 219 -1.11 2.27 6.78
C GLY A 219 -1.98 1.85 5.62
N ASP A 220 -3.28 2.07 5.69
CA ASP A 220 -4.18 1.59 4.66
C ASP A 220 -3.96 2.30 3.33
N ARG A 221 -4.53 1.74 2.26
CA ARG A 221 -4.51 2.38 0.94
C ARG A 221 -5.87 2.94 0.59
N LEU A 222 -5.83 4.10 -0.05
CA LEU A 222 -6.96 4.74 -0.67
C LEU A 222 -6.75 4.76 -2.18
N LEU A 223 -7.76 4.33 -2.92
CA LEU A 223 -7.81 4.40 -4.37
C LEU A 223 -9.00 5.26 -4.81
N ILE A 224 -8.78 6.14 -5.78
CA ILE A 224 -9.83 6.94 -6.40
C ILE A 224 -9.64 6.89 -7.91
N ASP A 225 -10.67 6.46 -8.63
CA ASP A 225 -10.75 6.53 -10.09
C ASP A 225 -10.75 8.01 -10.51
N ARG A 226 -9.56 8.55 -10.76
CA ARG A 226 -9.37 9.97 -11.06
C ARG A 226 -9.60 10.25 -12.54
N ASN A 227 -9.41 9.25 -13.39
CA ASN A 227 -9.53 9.39 -14.83
C ASN A 227 -10.96 9.16 -15.34
N GLY A 228 -11.84 8.58 -14.51
CA GLY A 228 -13.26 8.32 -14.79
C GLY A 228 -13.51 7.13 -15.71
N ASP A 229 -12.58 6.19 -15.81
CA ASP A 229 -12.69 5.01 -16.69
C ASP A 229 -13.49 3.85 -16.05
N GLY A 230 -13.91 4.00 -14.79
CA GLY A 230 -14.68 3.03 -14.04
C GLY A 230 -13.85 1.88 -13.46
N LYS A 231 -12.52 1.98 -13.52
CA LYS A 231 -11.57 1.03 -12.94
C LYS A 231 -10.70 1.74 -11.92
N LEU A 232 -10.04 0.94 -11.09
CA LEU A 232 -9.05 1.42 -10.13
C LEU A 232 -7.70 0.85 -10.54
N ASP A 233 -6.69 1.69 -10.55
CA ASP A 233 -5.30 1.28 -10.75
C ASP A 233 -4.54 1.32 -9.42
N GLY A 234 -4.35 0.13 -8.83
CA GLY A 234 -3.59 -0.07 -7.60
C GLY A 234 -2.08 -0.02 -7.76
N GLY A 235 -1.57 0.19 -8.99
CA GLY A 235 -0.15 0.20 -9.30
C GLY A 235 0.65 1.19 -8.45
N TYR A 236 1.90 0.83 -8.15
CA TYR A 236 2.79 1.67 -7.31
C TYR A 236 3.01 3.09 -7.88
N GLN A 237 2.99 3.21 -9.20
CA GLN A 237 3.15 4.50 -9.91
C GLN A 237 1.81 5.17 -10.24
N SER A 238 0.68 4.55 -9.89
CA SER A 238 -0.63 5.09 -10.23
C SER A 238 -0.95 6.36 -9.46
N GLU A 239 -1.50 7.35 -10.17
CA GLU A 239 -2.06 8.56 -9.58
C GLU A 239 -3.38 8.29 -8.83
N GLU A 240 -3.97 7.11 -9.01
CA GLU A 240 -5.23 6.70 -8.37
C GLU A 240 -5.03 6.15 -6.96
N ALA A 241 -3.89 5.54 -6.68
CA ALA A 241 -3.65 4.86 -5.41
C ALA A 241 -2.61 5.57 -4.53
N GLN A 242 -2.97 5.90 -3.29
CA GLN A 242 -2.09 6.52 -2.29
C GLN A 242 -2.25 5.83 -0.93
N PRO A 243 -1.29 5.98 0.01
CA PRO A 243 -1.55 5.66 1.40
C PRO A 243 -2.72 6.50 1.94
N LEU A 244 -3.40 5.98 2.96
CA LEU A 244 -4.57 6.61 3.54
C LEU A 244 -4.17 7.86 4.32
N GLY A 245 -4.94 8.90 4.09
CA GLY A 245 -4.94 10.12 4.87
C GLY A 245 -6.34 10.71 4.87
N ARG A 246 -6.56 11.67 5.77
CA ARG A 246 -7.87 12.30 5.94
C ARG A 246 -8.18 13.32 4.87
N TYR A 247 -7.19 13.78 4.10
CA TYR A 247 -7.40 14.81 3.09
C TYR A 247 -7.11 14.29 1.70
N VAL A 248 -8.01 14.60 0.77
CA VAL A 248 -7.82 14.33 -0.65
C VAL A 248 -8.11 15.56 -1.49
N LEU A 249 -7.30 15.74 -2.53
CA LEU A 249 -7.55 16.72 -3.58
C LEU A 249 -8.31 16.03 -4.72
N VAL A 250 -9.55 16.46 -4.93
CA VAL A 250 -10.39 16.06 -6.07
C VAL A 250 -10.70 17.31 -6.87
N ASP A 251 -10.32 17.29 -8.15
CA ASP A 251 -10.19 18.49 -8.99
C ASP A 251 -9.31 19.53 -8.30
N ASP A 252 -9.84 20.72 -7.99
CA ASP A 252 -9.12 21.82 -7.34
C ASP A 252 -9.59 22.10 -5.90
N ARG A 253 -10.32 21.16 -5.28
CA ARG A 253 -10.89 21.32 -3.93
C ARG A 253 -10.43 20.20 -3.00
N TYR A 254 -10.05 20.58 -1.78
CA TYR A 254 -9.76 19.62 -0.73
C TYR A 254 -11.03 19.13 -0.04
N TRP A 255 -11.05 17.83 0.22
CA TRP A 255 -12.11 17.15 0.94
C TRP A 255 -11.52 16.42 2.13
N GLN A 256 -12.27 16.38 3.23
CA GLN A 256 -11.99 15.51 4.35
C GLN A 256 -12.72 14.17 4.15
N LEU A 257 -12.00 13.09 4.42
CA LEU A 257 -12.46 11.71 4.42
C LEU A 257 -12.31 11.12 5.82
N ASP A 258 -13.35 10.46 6.31
CA ASP A 258 -13.28 9.59 7.47
C ASP A 258 -13.78 8.20 7.06
N VAL A 259 -12.90 7.20 7.07
CA VAL A 259 -13.23 5.81 6.75
C VAL A 259 -13.69 5.11 8.03
N ALA A 260 -14.79 4.36 7.97
CA ALA A 260 -15.22 3.53 9.08
C ALA A 260 -14.14 2.48 9.41
N PRO A 261 -13.88 2.13 10.68
CA PRO A 261 -12.84 1.16 11.03
C PRO A 261 -12.98 -0.18 10.31
N ASP A 262 -14.21 -0.62 10.04
CA ASP A 262 -14.48 -1.87 9.33
C ASP A 262 -14.51 -1.73 7.80
N GLY A 263 -14.18 -0.55 7.26
CA GLY A 263 -14.17 -0.23 5.84
C GLY A 263 -15.55 -0.08 5.19
N SER A 264 -16.64 -0.31 5.92
CA SER A 264 -17.99 -0.42 5.34
C SER A 264 -18.58 0.89 4.84
N SER A 265 -18.04 2.03 5.26
CA SER A 265 -18.47 3.35 4.79
C SER A 265 -17.33 4.37 4.79
N VAL A 266 -17.56 5.47 4.06
CA VAL A 266 -16.72 6.66 4.11
C VAL A 266 -17.58 7.90 4.24
N ALA A 267 -17.24 8.77 5.19
CA ALA A 267 -17.83 10.08 5.33
C ALA A 267 -16.98 11.13 4.61
N VAL A 268 -17.62 12.00 3.84
CA VAL A 268 -16.99 13.04 3.03
C VAL A 268 -17.60 14.39 3.35
N GLN A 269 -16.74 15.40 3.51
CA GLN A 269 -17.15 16.80 3.61
C GLN A 269 -16.08 17.70 2.97
N PRO A 270 -16.44 18.91 2.49
CA PRO A 270 -15.42 19.87 2.10
C PRO A 270 -14.49 20.17 3.26
N LEU A 271 -13.21 20.35 2.95
CA LEU A 271 -12.26 20.72 3.98
C LEU A 271 -12.50 22.16 4.46
N ASP A 272 -12.81 22.32 5.74
CA ASP A 272 -12.85 23.60 6.43
C ASP A 272 -11.54 23.83 7.20
N LYS A 273 -10.46 24.03 6.44
CA LYS A 273 -9.12 24.30 6.97
C LYS A 273 -8.44 25.35 6.09
N PRO A 274 -7.73 26.33 6.69
CA PRO A 274 -6.96 27.29 5.91
C PRO A 274 -5.96 26.59 5.00
N LEU A 275 -5.80 27.10 3.78
CA LEU A 275 -4.80 26.61 2.84
C LEU A 275 -3.60 27.55 2.83
N GLY A 276 -2.39 27.01 2.76
CA GLY A 276 -1.17 27.73 2.42
C GLY A 276 -0.60 27.30 1.08
N THR A 277 0.54 27.86 0.71
CA THR A 277 1.26 27.56 -0.53
C THR A 277 2.52 26.76 -0.23
N LEU A 278 2.66 25.61 -0.88
CA LEU A 278 3.88 24.81 -0.87
C LEU A 278 4.62 25.04 -2.18
N ARG A 279 5.90 25.41 -2.09
CA ARG A 279 6.81 25.56 -3.23
C ARG A 279 7.77 24.38 -3.30
N ALA A 280 7.95 23.79 -4.47
CA ALA A 280 8.99 22.80 -4.73
C ALA A 280 10.04 23.38 -5.69
N ASP A 281 11.30 23.00 -5.49
CA ASP A 281 12.43 23.48 -6.30
C ASP A 281 12.67 22.67 -7.59
N VAL A 282 11.84 21.65 -7.82
CA VAL A 282 11.87 20.82 -9.03
C VAL A 282 10.57 21.02 -9.82
N PRO A 283 10.61 20.89 -11.15
CA PRO A 283 9.44 21.10 -11.99
C PRO A 283 8.45 19.94 -11.85
N ASP A 284 7.18 20.30 -11.70
CA ASP A 284 6.01 19.44 -11.69
C ASP A 284 6.10 18.11 -10.90
N PRO A 285 6.64 18.08 -9.66
CA PRO A 285 6.70 16.84 -8.90
C PRO A 285 5.31 16.36 -8.48
N THR A 286 5.12 15.05 -8.51
CA THR A 286 4.10 14.36 -7.72
C THR A 286 4.72 13.99 -6.38
N LEU A 287 4.09 14.44 -5.29
CA LEU A 287 4.56 14.26 -3.91
C LEU A 287 3.54 13.45 -3.10
N ILE A 288 4.04 12.61 -2.21
CA ILE A 288 3.29 12.09 -1.07
C ILE A 288 3.91 12.72 0.18
N LEU A 289 3.11 13.53 0.86
CA LEU A 289 3.45 14.19 2.11
C LEU A 289 2.75 13.47 3.25
N ARG A 290 3.36 13.42 4.43
CA ARG A 290 2.76 12.86 5.63
C ARG A 290 2.62 13.92 6.70
N SER A 291 1.47 13.95 7.35
CA SER A 291 1.15 14.77 8.52
C SER A 291 0.50 13.89 9.60
N ASP A 292 0.07 14.49 10.71
CA ASP A 292 -0.74 13.81 11.72
C ASP A 292 -2.11 13.36 11.17
N GLU A 293 -2.53 13.93 10.06
CA GLU A 293 -3.76 13.59 9.32
C GLU A 293 -3.52 12.49 8.28
N GLY A 294 -2.38 11.80 8.34
CA GLY A 294 -1.98 10.76 7.41
C GLY A 294 -1.32 11.30 6.13
N ALA A 295 -1.49 10.56 5.04
CA ALA A 295 -0.87 10.89 3.76
C ALA A 295 -1.68 11.92 2.94
N LEU A 296 -0.96 12.78 2.23
CA LEU A 296 -1.51 13.74 1.29
C LEU A 296 -0.72 13.65 -0.02
N ARG A 297 -1.38 13.21 -1.08
CA ARG A 297 -0.83 13.28 -2.44
C ARG A 297 -1.11 14.65 -3.04
N VAL A 298 -0.08 15.27 -3.60
CA VAL A 298 -0.20 16.53 -4.34
C VAL A 298 0.62 16.48 -5.61
N ARG A 299 0.14 17.15 -6.65
CA ARG A 299 0.92 17.47 -7.83
C ARG A 299 1.22 18.95 -7.82
N VAL A 300 2.49 19.29 -7.75
CA VAL A 300 2.95 20.67 -7.87
C VAL A 300 2.88 21.05 -9.35
N ARG A 301 2.41 22.26 -9.65
CA ARG A 301 2.40 22.81 -11.01
C ARG A 301 2.97 24.22 -10.97
N ASP A 302 3.78 24.57 -11.96
CA ASP A 302 4.44 25.89 -12.01
C ASP A 302 5.23 26.20 -10.72
N GLY A 303 5.81 25.15 -10.12
CA GLY A 303 6.60 25.20 -8.89
C GLY A 303 5.82 25.40 -7.60
N THR A 304 4.48 25.53 -7.61
CA THR A 304 3.68 25.72 -6.39
C THR A 304 2.42 24.84 -6.34
N VAL A 305 1.86 24.65 -5.14
CA VAL A 305 0.56 24.02 -4.93
C VAL A 305 -0.07 24.55 -3.64
N ARG A 306 -1.39 24.70 -3.61
CA ARG A 306 -2.11 25.00 -2.37
C ARG A 306 -2.33 23.71 -1.60
N VAL A 307 -2.02 23.71 -0.31
CA VAL A 307 -2.25 22.56 0.59
C VAL A 307 -2.85 23.03 1.90
N PRO A 308 -3.53 22.16 2.67
CA PRO A 308 -4.01 22.53 4.00
C PRO A 308 -2.84 22.99 4.87
N ALA A 309 -3.03 24.03 5.68
CA ALA A 309 -1.99 24.48 6.60
C ALA A 309 -1.62 23.35 7.57
N GLY A 310 -0.32 23.19 7.86
CA GLY A 310 0.16 22.12 8.72
C GLY A 310 1.62 21.74 8.52
N LYS A 311 2.06 20.75 9.29
CA LYS A 311 3.41 20.19 9.24
C LYS A 311 3.41 18.94 8.38
N TYR A 312 4.31 18.91 7.40
CA TYR A 312 4.40 17.85 6.40
C TYR A 312 5.82 17.34 6.30
N ARG A 313 5.95 16.02 6.22
CA ARG A 313 7.20 15.35 5.86
C ARG A 313 7.07 14.72 4.48
N LEU A 314 8.08 14.89 3.64
CA LEU A 314 8.15 14.18 2.36
C LEU A 314 8.30 12.67 2.61
N VAL A 315 7.41 11.87 2.02
CA VAL A 315 7.50 10.40 2.00
C VAL A 315 8.00 9.94 0.64
N THR A 316 7.30 10.33 -0.43
CA THR A 316 7.66 9.97 -1.80
C THR A 316 7.66 11.21 -2.67
N GLY A 317 8.60 11.30 -3.60
CA GLY A 317 8.64 12.35 -4.62
C GLY A 317 9.02 11.76 -5.97
N ASN A 318 8.26 12.10 -7.00
CA ASN A 318 8.51 11.70 -8.38
C ASN A 318 8.53 12.94 -9.27
N TYR A 319 9.58 13.11 -10.07
CA TYR A 319 9.64 14.21 -11.04
C TYR A 319 10.57 13.87 -12.21
N ARG A 320 10.54 14.71 -13.25
CA ARG A 320 11.37 14.57 -14.44
C ARG A 320 12.29 15.76 -14.61
N LEU A 321 13.49 15.52 -15.11
CA LEU A 321 14.41 16.56 -15.54
C LEU A 321 15.09 16.18 -16.85
N SER A 322 15.37 17.18 -17.67
CA SER A 322 16.20 17.02 -18.86
C SER A 322 17.64 17.40 -18.53
N ASP A 323 18.60 16.61 -18.99
CA ASP A 323 20.01 17.01 -18.95
C ASP A 323 20.38 17.92 -20.13
N ARG A 324 21.66 18.29 -20.21
CA ARG A 324 22.18 19.20 -21.25
C ARG A 324 22.06 18.65 -22.68
N THR A 325 21.86 17.34 -22.84
CA THR A 325 21.66 16.69 -24.14
C THR A 325 20.18 16.55 -24.51
N GLY A 326 19.28 16.97 -23.62
CA GLY A 326 17.83 16.80 -23.78
C GLY A 326 17.33 15.41 -23.35
N GLN A 327 18.20 14.51 -22.91
CA GLN A 327 17.79 13.23 -22.33
C GLN A 327 16.97 13.48 -21.06
N GLN A 328 15.78 12.88 -21.02
CA GLN A 328 14.89 12.96 -19.87
C GLN A 328 15.18 11.85 -18.86
N TRP A 329 15.24 12.26 -17.60
CA TRP A 329 15.47 11.43 -16.43
C TRP A 329 14.25 11.48 -15.51
N PHE A 330 13.87 10.34 -14.99
CA PHE A 330 12.87 10.17 -13.96
C PHE A 330 13.56 9.93 -12.61
N PHE A 331 13.18 10.73 -11.63
CA PHE A 331 13.72 10.68 -10.28
C PHE A 331 12.61 10.26 -9.32
N THR A 332 12.87 9.20 -8.57
CA THR A 332 12.05 8.72 -7.46
C THR A 332 12.86 8.76 -6.18
N THR A 333 12.29 9.45 -5.18
CA THR A 333 12.76 9.39 -3.80
C THR A 333 11.72 8.69 -2.94
N TYR A 334 12.19 7.82 -2.04
CA TYR A 334 11.38 7.17 -1.02
C TYR A 334 12.07 7.34 0.33
N CYS A 335 11.54 8.23 1.16
CA CYS A 335 12.09 8.57 2.46
C CYS A 335 11.51 7.65 3.53
N ARG A 336 12.35 6.78 4.10
CA ARG A 336 11.97 5.90 5.22
C ARG A 336 11.95 6.67 6.54
N ASP A 337 11.18 6.20 7.52
CA ASP A 337 11.33 6.48 8.96
C ASP A 337 11.84 7.87 9.36
N ASN A 338 11.13 8.90 8.89
CA ASN A 338 11.38 10.31 9.19
C ASN A 338 12.64 10.93 8.55
N THR A 339 13.28 10.30 7.57
CA THR A 339 14.46 10.88 6.89
C THR A 339 14.11 11.94 5.86
N GLY A 340 12.85 12.06 5.47
CA GLY A 340 12.42 13.03 4.47
C GLY A 340 12.43 14.46 5.02
N PRO A 341 12.61 15.48 4.15
CA PRO A 341 12.47 16.89 4.50
C PRO A 341 11.17 17.18 5.25
N LEU A 342 11.26 17.99 6.31
CA LEU A 342 10.13 18.50 7.08
C LEU A 342 9.86 19.95 6.66
N VAL A 343 8.61 20.28 6.37
CA VAL A 343 8.15 21.62 6.03
C VAL A 343 6.88 21.96 6.81
N GLU A 344 6.76 23.19 7.26
CA GLU A 344 5.55 23.71 7.89
C GLU A 344 4.92 24.75 6.95
N VAL A 345 3.72 24.46 6.46
CA VAL A 345 2.96 25.32 5.56
C VAL A 345 2.04 26.21 6.41
N PRO A 346 2.31 27.52 6.51
CA PRO A 346 1.46 28.43 7.28
C PRO A 346 0.11 28.67 6.58
N PRO A 347 -0.94 29.04 7.31
CA PRO A 347 -2.19 29.50 6.70
C PRO A 347 -1.93 30.73 5.83
N GLU A 348 -2.43 30.73 4.60
CA GLU A 348 -2.30 31.82 3.61
C GLU A 348 -0.87 32.20 3.18
N GLY A 349 0.17 31.73 3.87
CA GLY A 349 1.57 32.00 3.54
C GLY A 349 2.18 30.98 2.58
N GLU A 350 3.49 31.09 2.39
CA GLU A 350 4.28 30.20 1.53
C GLU A 350 5.33 29.46 2.37
N ALA A 351 5.54 28.19 2.06
CA ALA A 351 6.66 27.40 2.58
C ALA A 351 7.37 26.66 1.45
N ARG A 352 8.69 26.53 1.58
CA ARG A 352 9.54 25.87 0.61
C ARG A 352 9.85 24.45 1.06
N LEU A 353 9.64 23.47 0.20
CA LEU A 353 10.09 22.10 0.38
C LEU A 353 11.46 21.93 -0.27
N PRO A 354 12.56 21.81 0.52
CA PRO A 354 13.86 21.54 -0.05
C PRO A 354 13.86 20.11 -0.59
N MET A 355 14.02 19.95 -1.91
CA MET A 355 14.20 18.67 -2.57
C MET A 355 14.84 18.87 -3.95
N GLY A 356 15.45 17.84 -4.51
CA GLY A 356 16.09 17.89 -5.81
C GLY A 356 17.56 18.32 -5.74
N PRO A 357 18.08 18.95 -6.80
CA PRO A 357 19.49 19.31 -6.88
C PRO A 357 19.90 20.39 -5.84
N PRO A 358 21.20 20.47 -5.48
CA PRO A 358 22.29 19.64 -6.00
C PRO A 358 22.22 18.21 -5.47
N TRP A 359 22.46 17.24 -6.35
CA TRP A 359 22.57 15.84 -5.94
C TRP A 359 24.00 15.50 -5.55
N ILE A 360 24.14 14.88 -4.38
CA ILE A 360 25.43 14.52 -3.80
C ILE A 360 25.48 12.99 -3.68
N PRO A 361 26.32 12.31 -4.47
CA PRO A 361 26.53 10.88 -4.30
C PRO A 361 27.26 10.61 -2.98
N ARG A 362 26.85 9.57 -2.26
CA ARG A 362 27.47 9.12 -1.01
C ARG A 362 27.70 7.62 -1.05
N VAL A 363 28.95 7.23 -0.83
CA VAL A 363 29.32 5.83 -0.63
C VAL A 363 29.43 5.58 0.87
N GLU A 364 28.72 4.56 1.34
CA GLU A 364 28.69 4.16 2.75
C GLU A 364 29.05 2.67 2.86
N VAL A 365 29.70 2.29 3.96
CA VAL A 365 29.94 0.87 4.27
C VAL A 365 28.65 0.30 4.84
N VAL A 366 28.05 -0.66 4.14
CA VAL A 366 26.81 -1.31 4.53
C VAL A 366 27.09 -2.42 5.55
N THR A 367 28.09 -3.26 5.26
CA THR A 367 28.57 -4.31 6.16
C THR A 367 30.08 -4.43 6.07
N ALA A 368 30.71 -4.69 7.22
CA ALA A 368 32.10 -5.10 7.32
C ALA A 368 32.16 -6.35 8.20
N ALA A 369 32.46 -7.50 7.61
CA ALA A 369 32.49 -8.78 8.31
C ALA A 369 33.72 -9.58 7.86
N GLY A 370 34.68 -9.76 8.77
CA GLY A 370 35.95 -10.43 8.44
C GLY A 370 36.69 -9.69 7.30
N SER A 371 36.92 -10.39 6.19
CA SER A 371 37.53 -9.85 4.97
C SER A 371 36.55 -9.18 4.01
N ASP A 372 35.24 -9.27 4.29
CA ASP A 372 34.21 -8.87 3.34
C ASP A 372 33.72 -7.46 3.66
N LEU A 373 33.70 -6.64 2.62
CA LEU A 373 33.26 -5.24 2.65
C LEU A 373 32.15 -5.03 1.63
N THR A 374 30.97 -4.64 2.09
CA THR A 374 29.86 -4.24 1.22
C THR A 374 29.74 -2.73 1.21
N LEU A 375 29.78 -2.13 0.03
CA LEU A 375 29.60 -0.70 -0.18
C LEU A 375 28.23 -0.42 -0.78
N GLY A 376 27.55 0.61 -0.26
CA GLY A 376 26.30 1.12 -0.79
C GLY A 376 26.51 2.51 -1.36
N LEU A 377 25.98 2.77 -2.55
CA LEU A 377 25.91 4.10 -3.13
C LEU A 377 24.50 4.65 -3.00
N THR A 378 24.37 5.84 -2.41
CA THR A 378 23.12 6.60 -2.35
C THR A 378 23.29 7.94 -3.03
N LEU A 379 22.22 8.46 -3.64
CA LEU A 379 22.18 9.80 -4.19
C LEU A 379 21.26 10.65 -3.30
N ARG A 380 21.79 11.74 -2.73
CA ARG A 380 21.00 12.63 -1.85
C ARG A 380 20.76 13.98 -2.50
N GLY A 381 19.56 14.54 -2.35
CA GLY A 381 19.25 15.89 -2.81
C GLY A 381 19.38 16.97 -1.73
N ALA A 382 18.96 18.18 -2.06
CA ALA A 382 19.13 19.40 -1.26
C ALA A 382 18.43 19.35 0.11
N GLY A 383 17.34 18.59 0.23
CA GLY A 383 16.63 18.39 1.49
C GLY A 383 17.13 17.18 2.30
N GLY A 384 18.12 16.45 1.79
CA GLY A 384 18.65 15.22 2.40
C GLY A 384 17.87 13.95 2.05
N GLU A 385 16.82 14.06 1.22
CA GLU A 385 16.07 12.95 0.66
C GLU A 385 16.97 12.02 -0.16
N VAL A 386 16.64 10.73 -0.20
CA VAL A 386 17.44 9.68 -0.86
C VAL A 386 16.73 9.20 -2.11
N TYR A 387 17.41 9.33 -3.24
CA TYR A 387 16.92 8.82 -4.52
C TYR A 387 17.29 7.35 -4.66
N ASN A 388 16.27 6.50 -4.77
CA ASN A 388 16.38 5.06 -4.97
C ASN A 388 15.97 4.64 -6.39
N GLY A 389 15.38 5.55 -7.18
CA GLY A 389 15.13 5.35 -8.59
C GLY A 389 15.61 6.55 -9.39
N VAL A 390 16.68 6.38 -10.16
CA VAL A 390 17.10 7.34 -11.19
C VAL A 390 17.20 6.56 -12.49
N GLN A 391 16.30 6.84 -13.43
CA GLN A 391 16.21 6.11 -14.69
C GLN A 391 15.95 7.09 -15.81
N LYS A 392 16.26 6.71 -17.05
CA LYS A 392 15.73 7.39 -18.22
C LYS A 392 14.23 7.13 -18.31
N VAL A 393 13.49 8.02 -18.97
CA VAL A 393 12.02 7.88 -19.13
C VAL A 393 11.62 6.59 -19.87
N ASN A 394 12.51 6.00 -20.67
CA ASN A 394 12.28 4.70 -21.32
C ASN A 394 12.55 3.48 -20.42
N GLY A 395 12.84 3.68 -19.13
CA GLY A 395 13.11 2.63 -18.15
C GLY A 395 14.57 2.17 -18.10
N GLU A 396 15.45 2.71 -18.95
CA GLU A 396 16.88 2.38 -18.88
C GLU A 396 17.54 3.01 -17.65
N TRP A 397 18.34 2.22 -16.93
CA TRP A 397 19.18 2.72 -15.85
C TRP A 397 20.36 3.54 -16.39
N PRO A 398 20.91 4.49 -15.61
CA PRO A 398 22.17 5.14 -15.95
C PRO A 398 23.30 4.11 -16.08
N PRO A 399 24.42 4.47 -16.71
CA PRO A 399 25.64 3.65 -16.65
C PRO A 399 25.98 3.31 -15.20
N VAL A 400 26.43 2.08 -14.99
CA VAL A 400 26.80 1.58 -13.66
C VAL A 400 27.85 2.50 -13.03
N PRO A 401 27.59 3.04 -11.82
CA PRO A 401 28.56 3.85 -11.11
C PRO A 401 29.81 3.04 -10.75
N ARG A 402 30.98 3.69 -10.69
CA ARG A 402 32.26 3.07 -10.32
C ARG A 402 32.80 3.70 -9.06
N VAL A 403 33.40 2.90 -8.18
CA VAL A 403 34.13 3.35 -6.99
C VAL A 403 35.61 3.04 -7.12
N ARG A 404 36.45 4.00 -6.74
CA ARG A 404 37.90 3.83 -6.63
C ARG A 404 38.26 3.80 -5.15
N ILE A 405 38.97 2.76 -4.72
CA ILE A 405 39.49 2.64 -3.36
C ILE A 405 40.95 3.05 -3.41
N LEU A 406 41.30 4.04 -2.59
CA LEU A 406 42.66 4.58 -2.51
C LEU A 406 43.30 4.19 -1.18
N GLY A 407 44.60 3.92 -1.22
CA GLY A 407 45.43 3.66 -0.04
C GLY A 407 45.78 4.95 0.70
N PRO A 408 46.43 4.84 1.89
CA PRO A 408 46.83 5.99 2.69
C PRO A 408 47.79 6.95 1.95
N ASP A 409 48.55 6.45 0.99
CA ASP A 409 49.47 7.20 0.12
C ASP A 409 48.76 7.83 -1.09
N GLY A 410 47.45 7.61 -1.23
CA GLY A 410 46.65 8.02 -2.40
C GLY A 410 46.78 7.10 -3.61
N GLY A 411 47.55 6.01 -3.50
CA GLY A 411 47.66 4.99 -4.54
C GLY A 411 46.36 4.24 -4.74
N GLU A 412 46.04 3.84 -5.98
CA GLU A 412 44.83 3.07 -6.25
C GLU A 412 45.00 1.61 -5.80
N LEU A 413 44.11 1.15 -4.91
CA LEU A 413 44.08 -0.23 -4.43
C LEU A 413 43.12 -1.09 -5.25
N ALA A 414 41.98 -0.52 -5.66
CA ALA A 414 40.96 -1.22 -6.42
C ALA A 414 40.02 -0.25 -7.16
N VAL A 415 39.42 -0.73 -8.25
CA VAL A 415 38.29 -0.10 -8.93
C VAL A 415 37.19 -1.13 -9.05
N LEU A 416 36.02 -0.80 -8.51
CA LEU A 416 34.87 -1.69 -8.47
C LEU A 416 33.69 -1.03 -9.16
N ASP A 417 32.87 -1.83 -9.81
CA ASP A 417 31.59 -1.40 -10.35
C ASP A 417 30.50 -1.68 -9.32
N PHE A 418 29.55 -0.76 -9.14
CA PHE A 418 28.36 -1.05 -8.36
C PHE A 418 27.45 -2.01 -9.12
N HIS A 419 26.46 -2.58 -8.46
CA HIS A 419 25.37 -3.27 -9.12
C HIS A 419 24.06 -2.56 -8.77
N TYR A 420 23.18 -2.38 -9.75
CA TYR A 420 21.79 -2.05 -9.46
C TYR A 420 21.19 -3.27 -8.74
N GLY A 421 20.71 -3.04 -7.52
CA GLY A 421 20.15 -4.07 -6.64
C GLY A 421 18.77 -4.52 -7.04
#